data_AF-A0A2P9HPT0-F1
#
_entry.id   AF-A0A2P9HPT0-F1
#
_cell.length_a   1.000
_cell.length_b   1.000
_cell.length_c   1.000
_cell.angle_alpha   90.00
_cell.angle_beta   90.00
_cell.angle_gamma   90.00
#
_symmetry.space_group_name_H-M   'P 1'
#
loop_
_entity.id
_entity.type
_entity.pdbx_description
1 polymer ?
#
loop_
_entity_poly.entity_id
_entity_poly.type
_entity_poly.pdbx_seq_one_letter_code
_entity_poly.pdbx_strand_id
1 'polypeptide(L)'
;MLKDFDRLWNAKTKLPPMTDEPNDSGTTMAVTQGNGWRTKTEFCQFGTADIFDDYAARSTPKRMLTGFFAFMNILFTGTLWRYLTTSWRFVLFFLWPFLLSLAILAVAALIATAPVVAGFSVLHLLWSAPLAAFLATLLVRKPGDKFFMSYLLDDWSAAYDRIYDRNAKLNQRRTAFADALMRKIEESQADEVIIVAHSLGTVPAVEALAAVQRHRPELLTRQPVSLLAVGSCLMMIALHPRAKALREDVRVVLQDSPVLWSEFQVLTDIIHFYGSDPASALKIKTANPPLIHRIRFKNVHSENRYKRSKGNFFLMHLLYVRGAEKKNFYDLGMFLHGPFFFRELMTAYKDKAAPLDEEGRLPVQYREAA
;
A
#
# COMPACT_ATOMS: atom_id res chain seq x y z
N MET A 1 2.97 -10.33 12.34
CA MET A 1 3.05 -9.01 13.01
C MET A 1 3.03 -9.21 14.52
N LEU A 2 1.90 -9.60 15.12
CA LEU A 2 1.76 -9.76 16.59
C LEU A 2 2.83 -10.62 17.26
N LYS A 3 3.15 -11.81 16.73
CA LYS A 3 4.21 -12.66 17.28
C LYS A 3 5.59 -11.98 17.34
N ASP A 4 5.89 -11.12 16.36
CA ASP A 4 7.15 -10.38 16.36
C ASP A 4 7.12 -9.28 17.43
N PHE A 5 5.98 -8.57 17.54
CA PHE A 5 5.74 -7.53 18.55
C PHE A 5 5.80 -8.07 19.98
N ASP A 6 5.07 -9.15 20.27
CA ASP A 6 5.06 -9.83 21.57
C ASP A 6 6.47 -10.23 22.01
N ARG A 7 7.26 -10.77 21.07
CA ARG A 7 8.66 -11.14 21.32
C ARG A 7 9.56 -9.92 21.53
N LEU A 8 9.36 -8.85 20.76
CA LEU A 8 10.22 -7.67 20.80
C LEU A 8 10.03 -6.85 22.08
N TRP A 9 8.81 -6.84 22.63
CA TRP A 9 8.42 -5.99 23.76
C TRP A 9 7.97 -6.76 25.00
N ASN A 10 8.26 -8.07 25.06
CA ASN A 10 7.85 -8.94 26.16
C ASN A 10 6.35 -8.81 26.51
N ALA A 11 5.52 -8.76 25.47
CA ALA A 11 4.08 -8.60 25.58
C ALA A 11 3.35 -9.88 25.17
N LYS A 12 2.05 -9.92 25.43
CA LYS A 12 1.15 -10.99 25.02
C LYS A 12 -0.13 -10.42 24.43
N THR A 13 -0.32 -10.56 23.12
CA THR A 13 -1.55 -10.17 22.44
C THR A 13 -2.49 -11.36 22.27
N LYS A 14 -3.74 -11.20 22.72
CA LYS A 14 -4.86 -12.08 22.38
C LYS A 14 -5.67 -11.41 21.28
N LEU A 15 -5.72 -12.04 20.11
CA LEU A 15 -6.52 -11.61 18.96
C LEU A 15 -7.51 -12.73 18.60
N PRO A 16 -8.79 -12.60 18.98
CA PRO A 16 -9.84 -13.51 18.52
C PRO A 16 -10.05 -13.44 17.00
N PRO A 17 -10.68 -14.46 16.39
CA PRO A 17 -11.14 -14.39 15.01
C PRO A 17 -11.99 -13.14 14.76
N MET A 18 -11.93 -12.64 13.53
CA MET A 18 -12.72 -11.50 13.12
C MET A 18 -14.19 -11.89 12.96
N THR A 19 -15.08 -10.99 13.38
CA THR A 19 -16.51 -11.07 13.08
C THR A 19 -16.75 -10.38 11.76
N ASP A 20 -17.37 -11.09 10.81
CA ASP A 20 -17.68 -10.53 9.50
C ASP A 20 -18.74 -9.43 9.61
N GLU A 21 -18.51 -8.34 8.87
CA GLU A 21 -19.42 -7.22 8.70
C GLU A 21 -19.78 -7.06 7.21
N PRO A 22 -20.86 -6.33 6.88
CA PRO A 22 -21.21 -6.06 5.48
C PRO A 22 -20.05 -5.41 4.69
N ASN A 23 -20.05 -5.59 3.37
CA ASN A 23 -19.09 -4.99 2.43
C ASN A 23 -17.64 -5.48 2.62
N ASP A 24 -17.43 -6.79 2.78
CA ASP A 24 -16.10 -7.43 2.94
C ASP A 24 -15.30 -6.81 4.10
N SER A 25 -16.00 -6.38 5.14
CA SER A 25 -15.40 -5.76 6.32
C SER A 25 -15.46 -6.73 7.48
N GLY A 26 -14.72 -6.42 8.55
CA GLY A 26 -14.83 -7.21 9.77
C GLY A 26 -14.20 -6.51 10.95
N THR A 27 -14.58 -6.94 12.14
CA THR A 27 -14.11 -6.35 13.38
C THR A 27 -13.66 -7.42 14.37
N THR A 28 -12.61 -7.13 15.14
CA THR A 28 -12.20 -7.95 16.29
C THR A 28 -11.62 -7.07 17.39
N MET A 29 -11.63 -7.57 18.62
CA MET A 29 -11.06 -6.88 19.77
C MET A 29 -9.79 -7.58 20.21
N ALA A 30 -8.64 -6.92 19.99
CA ALA A 30 -7.36 -7.37 20.50
C ALA A 30 -7.16 -6.86 21.93
N VAL A 31 -6.56 -7.70 22.78
CA VAL A 31 -6.08 -7.29 24.10
C VAL A 31 -4.61 -7.62 24.19
N THR A 32 -3.79 -6.59 24.43
CA THR A 32 -2.34 -6.72 24.60
C THR A 32 -1.99 -6.44 26.05
N GLN A 33 -1.29 -7.37 26.67
CA GLN A 33 -0.76 -7.25 28.02
C GLN A 33 0.76 -7.14 27.94
N GLY A 34 1.33 -6.04 28.45
CA GLY A 34 2.76 -5.89 28.66
C GLY A 34 3.11 -5.82 30.14
N ASN A 35 4.34 -5.44 30.43
CA ASN A 35 4.86 -5.39 31.79
C ASN A 35 4.43 -4.08 32.49
N GLY A 36 3.32 -4.13 33.23
CA GLY A 36 2.75 -2.97 33.93
C GLY A 36 1.84 -2.09 33.07
N TRP A 37 1.42 -2.56 31.89
CA TRP A 37 0.47 -1.85 31.02
C TRP A 37 -0.42 -2.82 30.25
N ARG A 38 -1.56 -2.32 29.77
CA ARG A 38 -2.54 -3.08 29.00
C ARG A 38 -3.23 -2.19 27.98
N THR A 39 -3.28 -2.64 26.73
CA THR A 39 -3.96 -1.93 25.64
C THR A 39 -5.09 -2.80 25.09
N LYS A 40 -6.24 -2.19 24.83
CA LYS A 40 -7.34 -2.79 24.06
C LYS A 40 -7.39 -2.11 22.70
N THR A 41 -7.43 -2.90 21.63
CA THR A 41 -7.49 -2.38 20.26
C THR A 41 -8.69 -3.00 19.56
N GLU A 42 -9.68 -2.18 19.23
CA GLU A 42 -10.69 -2.58 18.26
C GLU A 42 -10.08 -2.48 16.85
N PHE A 43 -9.91 -3.63 16.20
CA PHE A 43 -9.39 -3.70 14.85
C PHE A 43 -10.56 -3.83 13.87
N CYS A 44 -10.77 -2.81 13.06
CA CYS A 44 -11.77 -2.76 12.01
C CYS A 44 -11.08 -2.89 10.64
N GLN A 45 -11.26 -4.02 9.97
CA GLN A 45 -10.77 -4.23 8.62
C GLN A 45 -11.81 -3.76 7.60
N PHE A 46 -11.36 -2.98 6.63
CA PHE A 46 -12.11 -2.68 5.43
C PHE A 46 -11.49 -3.42 4.24
N GLY A 47 -12.22 -4.40 3.69
CA GLY A 47 -11.76 -5.24 2.60
C GLY A 47 -12.26 -4.79 1.23
N THR A 48 -11.53 -5.25 0.21
CA THR A 48 -11.91 -5.13 -1.22
C THR A 48 -11.59 -6.43 -1.97
N ALA A 49 -11.40 -7.54 -1.25
CA ALA A 49 -10.92 -8.79 -1.82
C ALA A 49 -11.92 -9.32 -2.87
N ASP A 50 -13.20 -9.25 -2.55
CA ASP A 50 -14.31 -9.62 -3.44
C ASP A 50 -14.29 -8.87 -4.78
N ILE A 51 -13.84 -7.60 -4.76
CA ILE A 51 -13.73 -6.79 -5.98
C ILE A 51 -12.51 -7.23 -6.80
N PHE A 52 -11.37 -7.49 -6.16
CA PHE A 52 -10.17 -7.94 -6.85
C PHE A 52 -10.30 -9.38 -7.37
N ASP A 53 -11.14 -10.22 -6.75
CA ASP A 53 -11.51 -11.52 -7.27
C ASP A 53 -12.23 -11.41 -8.62
N ASP A 54 -13.09 -10.40 -8.82
CA ASP A 54 -13.72 -10.13 -10.13
C ASP A 54 -12.68 -9.74 -11.21
N TYR A 55 -11.61 -9.03 -10.83
CA TYR A 55 -10.51 -8.72 -11.75
C TYR A 55 -9.70 -9.98 -12.07
N ALA A 56 -9.38 -10.78 -11.05
CA ALA A 56 -8.60 -12.00 -11.18
C ALA A 56 -9.34 -13.09 -11.98
N ALA A 57 -10.68 -13.14 -11.91
CA ALA A 57 -11.53 -14.07 -12.65
C ALA A 57 -11.57 -13.81 -14.18
N ARG A 58 -11.04 -12.68 -14.65
CA ARG A 58 -10.99 -12.36 -16.09
C ARG A 58 -10.03 -13.31 -16.82
N SER A 59 -10.38 -13.66 -18.06
CA SER A 59 -9.47 -14.43 -18.92
C SER A 59 -8.17 -13.67 -19.17
N THR A 60 -7.05 -14.39 -19.35
CA THR A 60 -5.73 -13.79 -19.61
C THR A 60 -5.75 -12.76 -20.77
N PRO A 61 -6.40 -13.02 -21.93
CA PRO A 61 -6.47 -12.02 -22.99
C PRO A 61 -7.18 -10.73 -22.57
N LYS A 62 -8.26 -10.84 -21.78
CA LYS A 62 -9.00 -9.68 -21.27
C LYS A 62 -8.14 -8.87 -20.30
N ARG A 63 -7.38 -9.52 -19.41
CA ARG A 63 -6.45 -8.86 -18.48
C ARG A 63 -5.33 -8.13 -19.21
N MET A 64 -4.75 -8.76 -20.23
CA MET A 64 -3.74 -8.12 -21.09
C MET A 64 -4.31 -6.90 -21.82
N LEU A 65 -5.50 -7.02 -22.43
CA LEU A 65 -6.14 -5.93 -23.15
C LEU A 65 -6.47 -4.75 -22.23
N THR A 66 -7.11 -5.03 -21.09
CA THR A 66 -7.52 -3.99 -20.11
C THR A 66 -6.30 -3.32 -19.46
N GLY A 67 -5.30 -4.10 -19.05
CA GLY A 67 -4.04 -3.56 -18.54
C GLY A 67 -3.27 -2.73 -19.57
N PHE A 68 -3.26 -3.15 -20.85
CA PHE A 68 -2.65 -2.37 -21.93
C PHE A 68 -3.38 -1.03 -22.15
N PHE A 69 -4.71 -1.01 -22.15
CA PHE A 69 -5.48 0.23 -22.23
C PHE A 69 -5.21 1.16 -21.03
N ALA A 70 -5.16 0.60 -19.82
CA ALA A 70 -4.79 1.37 -18.62
C ALA A 70 -3.39 1.98 -18.76
N PHE A 71 -2.43 1.22 -19.27
CA PHE A 71 -1.08 1.72 -19.53
C PHE A 71 -1.03 2.82 -20.59
N MET A 72 -1.68 2.62 -21.74
CA MET A 72 -1.79 3.63 -22.79
C MET A 72 -2.41 4.92 -22.26
N ASN A 73 -3.41 4.79 -21.39
CA ASN A 73 -4.00 5.94 -20.72
C ASN A 73 -3.00 6.71 -19.86
N ILE A 74 -2.21 6.03 -19.02
CA ILE A 74 -1.16 6.65 -18.21
C ILE A 74 -0.10 7.34 -19.10
N LEU A 75 0.25 6.74 -20.24
CA LEU A 75 1.21 7.28 -21.20
C LEU A 75 0.68 8.56 -21.88
N PHE A 76 -0.48 8.48 -22.55
CA PHE A 76 -1.02 9.58 -23.35
C PHE A 76 -1.55 10.76 -22.51
N THR A 77 -1.87 10.53 -21.24
CA THR A 77 -2.26 11.62 -20.32
C THR A 77 -1.06 12.35 -19.71
N GLY A 78 0.17 11.94 -20.03
CA GLY A 78 1.40 12.46 -19.42
C GLY A 78 1.56 12.05 -17.96
N THR A 79 0.75 11.12 -17.46
CA THR A 79 0.82 10.65 -16.07
C THR A 79 2.12 9.89 -15.82
N LEU A 80 2.62 9.15 -16.81
CA LEU A 80 3.94 8.49 -16.73
C LEU A 80 5.07 9.50 -16.47
N TRP A 81 5.02 10.67 -17.10
CA TRP A 81 6.00 11.74 -16.86
C TRP A 81 5.91 12.25 -15.43
N ARG A 82 4.70 12.44 -14.90
CA ARG A 82 4.49 12.83 -13.50
C ARG A 82 5.01 11.76 -12.54
N TYR A 83 4.85 10.48 -12.86
CA TYR A 83 5.47 9.41 -12.10
C TYR A 83 6.99 9.53 -12.11
N LEU A 84 7.59 9.75 -13.27
CA LEU A 84 9.04 9.87 -13.41
C LEU A 84 9.60 11.04 -12.58
N THR A 85 8.95 12.20 -12.62
CA THR A 85 9.36 13.37 -11.85
C THR A 85 9.15 13.20 -10.34
N THR A 86 8.24 12.31 -9.93
CA THR A 86 7.91 12.08 -8.51
C THR A 86 8.71 10.93 -7.90
N SER A 87 8.83 9.82 -8.62
CA SER A 87 9.59 8.63 -8.23
C SER A 87 10.00 7.82 -9.47
N TRP A 88 11.24 7.99 -9.92
CA TRP A 88 11.79 7.22 -11.04
C TRP A 88 11.85 5.71 -10.77
N ARG A 89 11.99 5.30 -9.49
CA ARG A 89 11.99 3.88 -9.10
C ARG A 89 10.63 3.24 -9.32
N PHE A 90 9.56 3.99 -9.03
CA PHE A 90 8.20 3.54 -9.33
C PHE A 90 8.02 3.36 -10.84
N VAL A 91 8.58 4.23 -11.68
CA VAL A 91 8.53 4.05 -13.14
C VAL A 91 9.25 2.78 -13.60
N LEU A 92 10.40 2.43 -13.00
CA LEU A 92 11.04 1.14 -13.29
C LEU A 92 10.14 -0.03 -12.94
N PHE A 93 9.49 0.02 -11.77
CA PHE A 93 8.51 -0.99 -11.37
C PHE A 93 7.28 -1.02 -12.31
N PHE A 94 6.82 0.14 -12.76
CA PHE A 94 5.67 0.23 -13.64
C PHE A 94 5.99 -0.27 -15.05
N LEU A 95 7.23 -0.07 -15.54
CA LEU A 95 7.64 -0.42 -16.91
C LEU A 95 8.26 -1.82 -17.04
N TRP A 96 8.75 -2.45 -15.96
CA TRP A 96 9.43 -3.76 -16.07
C TRP A 96 8.60 -4.84 -16.79
N PRO A 97 7.25 -4.92 -16.64
CA PRO A 97 6.43 -5.87 -17.39
C PRO A 97 6.55 -5.72 -18.91
N PHE A 98 6.52 -4.47 -19.36
CA PHE A 98 6.59 -4.13 -20.79
C PHE A 98 7.99 -4.35 -21.33
N LEU A 99 9.03 -3.94 -20.57
CA LEU A 99 10.42 -4.18 -20.93
C LEU A 99 10.73 -5.68 -21.04
N LEU A 100 10.22 -6.50 -20.11
CA LEU A 100 10.35 -7.95 -20.17
C LEU A 100 9.61 -8.52 -21.40
N SER A 101 8.39 -8.06 -21.66
CA SER A 101 7.61 -8.50 -22.82
C SER A 101 8.29 -8.15 -24.14
N LEU A 102 8.83 -6.93 -24.26
CA LEU A 102 9.62 -6.50 -25.42
C LEU A 102 10.89 -7.33 -25.60
N ALA A 103 11.60 -7.65 -24.50
CA ALA A 103 12.77 -8.52 -24.55
C ALA A 103 12.43 -9.94 -25.03
N ILE A 104 11.32 -10.51 -24.54
CA ILE A 104 10.83 -11.83 -24.98
C ILE A 104 10.47 -11.78 -26.48
N LEU A 105 9.77 -10.75 -26.93
CA LEU A 105 9.40 -10.57 -28.34
C LEU A 105 10.63 -10.39 -29.23
N ALA A 106 11.64 -9.63 -28.80
CA ALA A 106 12.89 -9.45 -29.52
C ALA A 106 13.65 -10.78 -29.68
N VAL A 107 13.75 -11.58 -28.60
CA VAL A 107 14.35 -12.92 -28.65
C VAL A 107 13.55 -13.85 -29.56
N ALA A 108 12.22 -13.82 -29.50
CA ALA A 108 11.37 -14.62 -30.37
C ALA A 108 11.55 -14.24 -31.84
N ALA A 109 11.61 -12.95 -32.17
CA ALA A 109 11.86 -12.46 -33.52
C ALA A 109 13.25 -12.88 -34.02
N LEU A 110 14.27 -12.83 -33.16
CA LEU A 110 15.61 -13.32 -33.50
C LEU A 110 15.61 -14.82 -33.81
N ILE A 111 14.95 -15.64 -32.99
CA ILE A 111 14.82 -17.10 -33.23
C ILE A 111 14.10 -17.38 -34.55
N ALA A 112 13.00 -16.67 -34.81
CA ALA A 112 12.23 -16.84 -36.04
C ALA A 112 13.04 -16.45 -37.28
N THR A 113 13.84 -15.39 -37.20
CA THR A 113 14.57 -14.84 -38.36
C THR A 113 15.99 -15.40 -38.53
N ALA A 114 16.55 -16.06 -37.51
CA ALA A 114 17.92 -16.57 -37.53
C ALA A 114 18.27 -17.45 -38.76
N PRO A 115 17.41 -18.37 -39.23
CA PRO A 115 17.71 -19.14 -40.44
C PRO A 115 17.82 -18.26 -41.68
N VAL A 116 16.92 -17.28 -41.83
CA VAL A 116 16.92 -16.37 -42.98
C VAL A 116 18.16 -15.46 -42.97
N VAL A 117 18.51 -14.94 -41.79
CA VAL A 117 19.72 -14.11 -41.59
C VAL A 117 21.01 -14.90 -41.86
N ALA A 118 21.01 -16.20 -41.56
CA ALA A 118 22.12 -17.11 -41.86
C ALA A 118 22.18 -17.55 -43.34
N GLY A 119 21.31 -17.03 -44.21
CA GLY A 119 21.29 -17.32 -45.64
C GLY A 119 20.46 -18.53 -46.05
N PHE A 120 19.69 -19.14 -45.13
CA PHE A 120 18.77 -20.22 -45.46
C PHE A 120 17.47 -19.71 -46.07
N SER A 121 16.75 -20.59 -46.77
CA SER A 121 15.47 -20.27 -47.40
C SER A 121 14.43 -19.74 -46.41
N VAL A 122 13.56 -18.84 -46.88
CA VAL A 122 12.40 -18.34 -46.14
C VAL A 122 11.46 -19.48 -45.68
N LEU A 123 11.52 -20.65 -46.32
CA LEU A 123 10.81 -21.86 -45.89
C LEU A 123 11.15 -22.31 -44.46
N HIS A 124 12.33 -21.95 -43.94
CA HIS A 124 12.68 -22.25 -42.54
C HIS A 124 11.83 -21.46 -41.53
N LEU A 125 11.07 -20.43 -41.96
CA LEU A 125 10.05 -19.79 -41.13
C LEU A 125 8.94 -20.76 -40.69
N LEU A 126 8.67 -21.81 -41.48
CA LEU A 126 7.62 -22.80 -41.19
C LEU A 126 7.83 -23.53 -39.87
N TRP A 127 9.07 -23.74 -39.43
CA TRP A 127 9.38 -24.36 -38.14
C TRP A 127 9.91 -23.36 -37.11
N SER A 128 10.68 -22.35 -37.53
CA SER A 128 11.29 -21.38 -36.61
C SER A 128 10.28 -20.40 -36.02
N ALA A 129 9.24 -20.00 -36.76
CA ALA A 129 8.19 -19.13 -36.22
C ALA A 129 7.30 -19.84 -35.19
N PRO A 130 6.80 -21.08 -35.41
CA PRO A 130 6.12 -21.84 -34.36
C PRO A 130 7.00 -22.12 -33.14
N LEU A 131 8.29 -22.43 -33.35
CA LEU A 131 9.24 -22.63 -32.25
C LEU A 131 9.43 -21.34 -31.43
N ALA A 132 9.60 -20.20 -32.08
CA ALA A 132 9.70 -18.90 -31.43
C ALA A 132 8.43 -18.56 -30.63
N ALA A 133 7.25 -18.79 -31.22
CA ALA A 133 5.98 -18.60 -30.54
C ALA A 133 5.84 -19.52 -29.31
N PHE A 134 6.20 -20.80 -29.45
CA PHE A 134 6.18 -21.76 -28.35
C PHE A 134 7.11 -21.32 -27.21
N LEU A 135 8.37 -20.96 -27.51
CA LEU A 135 9.33 -20.49 -26.51
C LEU A 135 8.89 -19.18 -25.84
N ALA A 136 8.35 -18.23 -26.60
CA ALA A 136 7.80 -16.99 -26.05
C ALA A 136 6.64 -17.27 -25.08
N THR A 137 5.71 -18.17 -25.44
CA THR A 137 4.61 -18.53 -24.54
C THR A 137 5.09 -19.20 -23.26
N LEU A 138 6.12 -20.06 -23.32
CA LEU A 138 6.73 -20.66 -22.13
C LEU A 138 7.43 -19.61 -21.25
N LEU A 139 8.16 -18.67 -21.86
CA LEU A 139 8.85 -17.57 -21.18
C LEU A 139 7.91 -16.51 -20.61
N VAL A 140 6.68 -16.39 -21.10
CA VAL A 140 5.66 -15.53 -20.49
C VAL A 140 4.95 -16.26 -19.36
N ARG A 141 4.58 -17.54 -19.55
CA ARG A 141 3.80 -18.31 -18.56
C ARG A 141 4.60 -18.66 -17.31
N LYS A 142 5.76 -19.31 -17.44
CA LYS A 142 6.56 -19.78 -16.28
C LYS A 142 7.01 -18.65 -15.35
N PRO A 143 7.46 -17.49 -15.86
CA PRO A 143 7.87 -16.37 -15.01
C PRO A 143 6.71 -15.43 -14.68
N GLY A 144 5.69 -15.31 -15.54
CA GLY A 144 4.53 -14.44 -15.30
C GLY A 144 3.81 -14.75 -13.99
N ASP A 145 3.67 -16.04 -13.65
CA ASP A 145 3.08 -16.51 -12.39
C ASP A 145 4.01 -16.25 -11.18
N LYS A 146 5.34 -16.28 -11.40
CA LYS A 146 6.35 -16.04 -10.35
C LYS A 146 6.62 -14.55 -10.11
N PHE A 147 6.36 -13.71 -11.10
CA PHE A 147 6.61 -12.27 -11.06
C PHE A 147 5.33 -11.42 -10.93
N PHE A 148 4.19 -12.04 -10.59
CA PHE A 148 2.92 -11.36 -10.33
C PHE A 148 2.43 -10.46 -11.48
N MET A 149 2.75 -10.83 -12.73
CA MET A 149 2.37 -10.07 -13.93
C MET A 149 0.85 -9.87 -14.00
N SER A 150 0.14 -10.96 -13.78
CA SER A 150 -1.31 -11.06 -13.68
C SER A 150 -1.89 -10.08 -12.65
N TYR A 151 -1.25 -9.97 -11.48
CA TYR A 151 -1.67 -9.05 -10.42
C TYR A 151 -1.47 -7.59 -10.82
N LEU A 152 -0.36 -7.24 -11.49
CA LEU A 152 -0.11 -5.88 -11.98
C LEU A 152 -1.15 -5.41 -13.00
N LEU A 153 -1.54 -6.28 -13.92
CA LEU A 153 -2.56 -5.96 -14.94
C LEU A 153 -3.92 -5.69 -14.30
N ASP A 154 -4.28 -6.46 -13.27
CA ASP A 154 -5.51 -6.26 -12.51
C ASP A 154 -5.46 -4.94 -11.74
N ASP A 155 -4.33 -4.66 -11.10
CA ASP A 155 -4.12 -3.44 -10.34
C ASP A 155 -4.20 -2.18 -11.21
N TRP A 156 -3.57 -2.21 -12.39
CA TRP A 156 -3.70 -1.13 -13.38
C TRP A 156 -5.12 -0.96 -13.90
N SER A 157 -5.81 -2.09 -14.14
CA SER A 157 -7.21 -2.06 -14.58
C SER A 157 -8.12 -1.47 -13.49
N ALA A 158 -7.91 -1.84 -12.23
CA ALA A 158 -8.66 -1.31 -11.09
C ALA A 158 -8.36 0.18 -10.87
N ALA A 159 -7.10 0.60 -10.97
CA ALA A 159 -6.73 2.02 -10.90
C ALA A 159 -7.37 2.83 -12.04
N TYR A 160 -7.34 2.31 -13.27
CA TYR A 160 -8.01 2.95 -14.40
C TYR A 160 -9.53 3.03 -14.19
N ASP A 161 -10.17 1.93 -13.79
CA ASP A 161 -11.61 1.91 -13.54
C ASP A 161 -11.99 2.88 -12.41
N ARG A 162 -11.14 3.04 -11.41
CA ARG A 162 -11.32 4.03 -10.33
C ARG A 162 -11.16 5.47 -10.79
N ILE A 163 -10.16 5.77 -11.62
CA ILE A 163 -9.93 7.11 -12.18
C ILE A 163 -11.12 7.59 -13.03
N TYR A 164 -11.81 6.66 -13.68
CA TYR A 164 -12.91 6.91 -14.59
C TYR A 164 -14.28 6.51 -14.03
N ASP A 165 -14.36 6.16 -12.75
CA ASP A 165 -15.57 5.68 -12.05
C ASP A 165 -16.32 4.55 -12.81
N ARG A 166 -15.61 3.66 -13.52
CA ARG A 166 -16.16 2.61 -14.41
C ARG A 166 -16.58 1.33 -13.70
N ASN A 167 -16.25 1.17 -12.43
CA ASN A 167 -16.59 -0.02 -11.65
C ASN A 167 -17.56 0.35 -10.53
N ALA A 168 -18.81 -0.08 -10.67
CA ALA A 168 -19.87 0.20 -9.71
C ALA A 168 -19.56 -0.35 -8.30
N LYS A 169 -18.95 -1.55 -8.19
CA LYS A 169 -18.55 -2.11 -6.90
C LYS A 169 -17.49 -1.25 -6.22
N LEU A 170 -16.46 -0.78 -6.95
CA LEU A 170 -15.46 0.14 -6.39
C LEU A 170 -16.09 1.44 -5.90
N ASN A 171 -17.01 2.02 -6.68
CA ASN A 171 -17.69 3.26 -6.34
C ASN A 171 -18.58 3.10 -5.10
N GLN A 172 -19.35 2.01 -5.03
CA GLN A 172 -20.18 1.70 -3.86
C GLN A 172 -19.32 1.42 -2.63
N ARG A 173 -18.21 0.68 -2.79
CA ARG A 173 -17.29 0.33 -1.71
C ARG A 173 -16.63 1.58 -1.12
N ARG A 174 -16.30 2.58 -1.94
CA ARG A 174 -15.84 3.90 -1.47
C ARG A 174 -16.83 4.54 -0.49
N THR A 175 -18.10 4.65 -0.86
CA THR A 175 -19.13 5.24 0.01
C THR A 175 -19.34 4.40 1.27
N ALA A 176 -19.44 3.08 1.12
CA ALA A 176 -19.60 2.16 2.24
C ALA A 176 -18.46 2.28 3.26
N PHE A 177 -17.22 2.56 2.82
CA PHE A 177 -16.11 2.79 3.74
C PHE A 177 -16.29 4.05 4.57
N ALA A 178 -16.66 5.16 3.92
CA ALA A 178 -16.87 6.43 4.61
C ALA A 178 -17.96 6.29 5.67
N ASP A 179 -19.07 5.63 5.33
CA ASP A 179 -20.18 5.36 6.25
C ASP A 179 -19.75 4.47 7.41
N ALA A 180 -19.01 3.40 7.12
CA ALA A 180 -18.48 2.51 8.15
C ALA A 180 -17.49 3.23 9.08
N LEU A 181 -16.61 4.07 8.53
CA LEU A 181 -15.64 4.84 9.31
C LEU A 181 -16.33 5.85 10.22
N MET A 182 -17.30 6.62 9.70
CA MET A 182 -18.09 7.55 10.52
C MET A 182 -18.79 6.82 11.66
N ARG A 183 -19.49 5.72 11.37
CA ARG A 183 -20.18 4.90 12.38
C ARG A 183 -19.21 4.38 13.44
N LYS A 184 -18.08 3.79 13.03
CA LYS A 184 -17.10 3.22 13.96
C LYS A 184 -16.48 4.29 14.85
N ILE A 185 -16.15 5.47 14.32
CA ILE A 185 -15.63 6.57 15.15
C ILE A 185 -16.71 7.03 16.14
N GLU A 186 -17.95 7.21 15.69
CA GLU A 186 -19.06 7.68 16.51
C GLU A 186 -19.35 6.74 17.70
N GLU A 187 -19.40 5.43 17.44
CA GLU A 187 -19.66 4.37 18.43
C GLU A 187 -18.46 4.11 19.36
N SER A 188 -17.24 4.46 18.93
CA SER A 188 -16.02 4.16 19.67
C SER A 188 -15.95 4.92 21.00
N GLN A 189 -15.34 4.28 22.00
CA GLN A 189 -14.90 4.90 23.27
C GLN A 189 -13.37 4.82 23.40
N ALA A 190 -12.66 4.61 22.29
CA ALA A 190 -11.20 4.52 22.29
C ALA A 190 -10.54 5.88 22.58
N ASP A 191 -9.37 5.84 23.19
CA ASP A 191 -8.59 7.04 23.48
C ASP A 191 -8.09 7.74 22.21
N GLU A 192 -7.85 6.98 21.13
CA GLU A 192 -7.51 7.50 19.80
C GLU A 192 -7.99 6.56 18.67
N VAL A 193 -8.01 7.07 17.44
CA VAL A 193 -8.30 6.30 16.22
C VAL A 193 -7.14 6.40 15.25
N ILE A 194 -6.66 5.25 14.77
CA ILE A 194 -5.59 5.17 13.77
C ILE A 194 -6.13 4.49 12.51
N ILE A 195 -6.21 5.25 11.41
CA ILE A 195 -6.54 4.74 10.10
C ILE A 195 -5.23 4.25 9.48
N VAL A 196 -5.05 2.93 9.42
CA VAL A 196 -3.87 2.32 8.81
C VAL A 196 -4.12 2.05 7.34
N ALA A 197 -3.24 2.53 6.48
CA ALA A 197 -3.36 2.37 5.05
C ALA A 197 -2.01 1.93 4.43
N HIS A 198 -2.01 0.79 3.76
CA HIS A 198 -0.85 0.26 3.04
C HIS A 198 -1.08 0.33 1.54
N SER A 199 -0.04 0.67 0.77
CA SER A 199 -0.10 0.65 -0.69
C SER A 199 -1.26 1.49 -1.25
N LEU A 200 -2.09 0.94 -2.14
CA LEU A 200 -3.29 1.59 -2.68
C LEU A 200 -4.42 1.75 -1.67
N GLY A 201 -4.36 1.11 -0.50
CA GLY A 201 -5.33 1.33 0.59
C GLY A 201 -5.35 2.77 1.10
N THR A 202 -4.32 3.57 0.80
CA THR A 202 -4.27 5.00 1.12
C THR A 202 -5.33 5.81 0.37
N VAL A 203 -5.76 5.35 -0.80
CA VAL A 203 -6.75 6.07 -1.61
C VAL A 203 -8.14 6.04 -0.94
N PRO A 204 -8.73 4.86 -0.64
CA PRO A 204 -10.00 4.83 0.09
C PRO A 204 -9.88 5.40 1.50
N ALA A 205 -8.72 5.30 2.18
CA ALA A 205 -8.53 5.92 3.50
C ALA A 205 -8.64 7.45 3.47
N VAL A 206 -7.98 8.11 2.50
CA VAL A 206 -8.06 9.56 2.34
C VAL A 206 -9.47 10.00 1.94
N GLU A 207 -10.12 9.29 1.02
CA GLU A 207 -11.50 9.59 0.61
C GLU A 207 -12.48 9.48 1.79
N ALA A 208 -12.35 8.42 2.60
CA ALA A 208 -13.19 8.23 3.78
C ALA A 208 -12.96 9.33 4.83
N LEU A 209 -11.71 9.70 5.11
CA LEU A 209 -11.38 10.80 6.02
C LEU A 209 -11.90 12.15 5.51
N ALA A 210 -11.78 12.42 4.21
CA ALA A 210 -12.32 13.63 3.60
C ALA A 210 -13.85 13.66 3.69
N ALA A 211 -14.52 12.51 3.51
CA ALA A 211 -15.97 12.41 3.70
C ALA A 211 -16.38 12.67 5.16
N VAL A 212 -15.66 12.11 6.14
CA VAL A 212 -15.90 12.40 7.57
C VAL A 212 -15.73 13.90 7.83
N GLN A 213 -14.65 14.52 7.36
CA GLN A 213 -14.41 15.96 7.54
C GLN A 213 -15.51 16.82 6.91
N ARG A 214 -16.08 16.42 5.77
CA ARG A 214 -17.15 17.19 5.11
C ARG A 214 -18.51 17.01 5.76
N HIS A 215 -18.82 15.83 6.27
CA HIS A 215 -20.18 15.49 6.73
C HIS A 215 -20.34 15.52 8.24
N ARG A 216 -19.30 15.13 8.99
CA ARG A 216 -19.29 14.96 10.44
C ARG A 216 -17.92 15.41 11.03
N PRO A 217 -17.48 16.66 10.80
CA PRO A 217 -16.16 17.13 11.22
C PRO A 217 -15.91 17.00 12.73
N GLU A 218 -16.96 17.05 13.55
CA GLU A 218 -16.88 16.91 15.00
C GLU A 218 -16.30 15.55 15.43
N LEU A 219 -16.49 14.50 14.62
CA LEU A 219 -15.94 13.16 14.87
C LEU A 219 -14.41 13.16 14.81
N LEU A 220 -13.79 14.04 14.02
CA LEU A 220 -12.33 14.16 13.92
C LEU A 220 -11.73 15.04 15.02
N THR A 221 -12.56 15.78 15.75
CA THR A 221 -12.13 16.63 16.87
C THR A 221 -12.44 16.04 18.25
N ARG A 222 -13.38 15.09 18.33
CA ARG A 222 -13.81 14.47 19.61
C ARG A 222 -12.67 13.71 20.30
N GLN A 223 -11.84 13.05 19.50
CA GLN A 223 -10.67 12.32 19.95
C GLN A 223 -9.56 12.41 18.88
N PRO A 224 -8.30 12.16 19.22
CA PRO A 224 -7.22 12.12 18.24
C PRO A 224 -7.50 11.11 17.13
N VAL A 225 -7.47 11.59 15.88
CA VAL A 225 -7.54 10.75 14.68
C VAL A 225 -6.27 10.93 13.86
N SER A 226 -5.65 9.80 13.49
CA SER A 226 -4.41 9.78 12.72
C SER A 226 -4.52 8.90 11.48
N LEU A 227 -3.90 9.32 10.38
CA LEU A 227 -3.66 8.52 9.19
C LEU A 227 -2.22 8.01 9.21
N LEU A 228 -2.06 6.70 9.34
CA LEU A 228 -0.79 5.99 9.17
C LEU A 228 -0.73 5.40 7.77
N ALA A 229 -0.05 6.09 6.85
CA ALA A 229 0.20 5.62 5.51
C ALA A 229 1.57 4.95 5.42
N VAL A 230 1.62 3.71 4.97
CA VAL A 230 2.86 2.91 4.92
C VAL A 230 3.09 2.39 3.50
N GLY A 231 4.17 2.81 2.86
CA GLY A 231 4.42 2.50 1.44
C GLY A 231 3.29 2.98 0.54
N SER A 232 2.81 4.22 0.72
CA SER A 232 1.64 4.78 0.03
C SER A 232 1.77 4.75 -1.50
N CYS A 233 0.75 4.20 -2.16
CA CYS A 233 0.58 4.26 -3.61
C CYS A 233 -0.45 5.32 -4.03
N LEU A 234 -0.82 6.25 -3.13
CA LEU A 234 -1.78 7.33 -3.40
C LEU A 234 -1.49 8.08 -4.72
N MET A 235 -0.21 8.39 -4.97
CA MET A 235 0.22 9.12 -6.15
C MET A 235 -0.04 8.39 -7.47
N MET A 236 -0.18 7.05 -7.45
CA MET A 236 -0.56 6.25 -8.62
C MET A 236 -1.92 6.65 -9.18
N ILE A 237 -2.82 7.17 -8.34
CA ILE A 237 -4.13 7.66 -8.79
C ILE A 237 -4.12 9.18 -8.81
N ALA A 238 -3.63 9.82 -7.74
CA ALA A 238 -3.74 11.27 -7.55
C ALA A 238 -2.97 12.11 -8.60
N LEU A 239 -1.90 11.57 -9.22
CA LEU A 239 -1.15 12.29 -10.25
C LEU A 239 -1.85 12.32 -11.62
N HIS A 240 -2.82 11.42 -11.84
CA HIS A 240 -3.56 11.37 -13.10
C HIS A 240 -4.41 12.64 -13.28
N PRO A 241 -4.44 13.29 -14.46
CA PRO A 241 -5.14 14.59 -14.63
C PRO A 241 -6.63 14.54 -14.27
N ARG A 242 -7.30 13.40 -14.47
CA ARG A 242 -8.71 13.22 -14.09
C ARG A 242 -8.99 13.00 -12.61
N ALA A 243 -7.98 12.69 -11.79
CA ALA A 243 -8.15 12.46 -10.35
C ALA A 243 -8.37 13.76 -9.54
N LYS A 244 -9.22 14.67 -10.04
CA LYS A 244 -9.52 15.96 -9.41
C LYS A 244 -10.23 15.77 -8.07
N ALA A 245 -11.22 14.89 -8.01
CA ALA A 245 -11.95 14.58 -6.78
C ALA A 245 -11.01 14.05 -5.69
N LEU A 246 -10.19 13.05 -6.02
CA LEU A 246 -9.20 12.53 -5.08
C LEU A 246 -8.20 13.59 -4.61
N ARG A 247 -7.70 14.48 -5.49
CA ARG A 247 -6.83 15.58 -5.07
C ARG A 247 -7.54 16.55 -4.13
N GLU A 248 -8.83 16.77 -4.33
CA GLU A 248 -9.65 17.56 -3.43
C GLU A 248 -9.84 16.86 -2.08
N ASP A 249 -10.01 15.53 -2.05
CA ASP A 249 -10.03 14.75 -0.81
C ASP A 249 -8.71 14.86 -0.05
N VAL A 250 -7.58 14.74 -0.75
CA VAL A 250 -6.25 14.95 -0.15
C VAL A 250 -6.12 16.37 0.41
N ARG A 251 -6.63 17.38 -0.32
CA ARG A 251 -6.62 18.77 0.15
C ARG A 251 -7.44 18.93 1.42
N VAL A 252 -8.65 18.38 1.48
CA VAL A 252 -9.51 18.42 2.67
C VAL A 252 -8.79 17.82 3.88
N VAL A 253 -8.16 16.65 3.74
CA VAL A 253 -7.43 16.02 4.85
C VAL A 253 -6.25 16.88 5.31
N LEU A 254 -5.45 17.41 4.39
CA LEU A 254 -4.22 18.17 4.72
C LEU A 254 -4.44 19.63 5.17
N GLN A 255 -5.51 20.25 4.69
CA GLN A 255 -5.78 21.67 4.89
C GLN A 255 -6.92 21.93 5.88
N ASP A 256 -7.97 21.12 5.84
CA ASP A 256 -9.23 21.43 6.53
C ASP A 256 -9.48 20.54 7.74
N SER A 257 -8.72 19.45 7.93
CA SER A 257 -8.91 18.48 9.01
C SER A 257 -7.80 18.55 10.09
N PRO A 258 -8.09 18.16 11.34
CA PRO A 258 -7.10 18.05 12.41
C PRO A 258 -6.27 16.75 12.35
N VAL A 259 -6.49 15.91 11.34
CA VAL A 259 -5.91 14.57 11.24
C VAL A 259 -4.38 14.66 11.17
N LEU A 260 -3.71 13.90 12.03
CA LEU A 260 -2.27 13.71 11.91
C LEU A 260 -1.98 12.68 10.81
N TRP A 261 -1.38 13.11 9.71
CA TRP A 261 -0.95 12.21 8.65
C TRP A 261 0.54 11.89 8.77
N SER A 262 0.90 10.62 8.97
CA SER A 262 2.27 10.13 8.90
C SER A 262 2.46 9.21 7.69
N GLU A 263 3.50 9.47 6.88
CA GLU A 263 3.88 8.73 5.68
C GLU A 263 5.21 8.02 5.89
N PHE A 264 5.21 6.68 5.90
CA PHE A 264 6.43 5.88 6.02
C PHE A 264 6.90 5.36 4.66
N GLN A 265 8.16 5.64 4.35
CA GLN A 265 8.80 5.38 3.06
C GLN A 265 10.13 4.65 3.22
N VAL A 266 10.44 3.75 2.28
CA VAL A 266 11.66 2.93 2.30
C VAL A 266 12.30 2.87 0.93
N LEU A 267 13.54 3.35 0.83
CA LEU A 267 14.27 3.44 -0.45
C LEU A 267 14.30 2.14 -1.25
N THR A 268 14.37 0.99 -0.58
CA THR A 268 14.48 -0.33 -1.22
C THR A 268 13.16 -0.90 -1.70
N ASP A 269 12.04 -0.30 -1.31
CA ASP A 269 10.73 -0.60 -1.87
C ASP A 269 10.48 0.31 -3.09
N ILE A 270 10.43 -0.31 -4.27
CA ILE A 270 10.24 0.39 -5.54
C ILE A 270 8.76 0.50 -5.95
N ILE A 271 7.84 -0.10 -5.19
CA ILE A 271 6.40 -0.13 -5.49
C ILE A 271 5.71 1.17 -5.06
N HIS A 272 6.23 1.89 -4.06
CA HIS A 272 5.68 3.17 -3.63
C HIS A 272 6.49 4.38 -4.17
N PHE A 273 5.94 5.58 -3.97
CA PHE A 273 6.55 6.82 -4.43
C PHE A 273 7.59 7.35 -3.43
N TYR A 274 8.70 6.62 -3.28
CA TYR A 274 9.78 7.01 -2.37
C TYR A 274 10.29 8.43 -2.64
N GLY A 275 10.42 9.23 -1.58
CA GLY A 275 10.92 10.59 -1.65
C GLY A 275 9.84 11.63 -1.94
N SER A 276 8.62 11.20 -2.27
CA SER A 276 7.50 12.10 -2.47
C SER A 276 6.96 12.66 -1.14
N ASP A 277 6.39 13.85 -1.22
CA ASP A 277 5.53 14.44 -0.21
C ASP A 277 4.18 14.67 -0.90
N PRO A 278 3.07 14.05 -0.43
CA PRO A 278 1.75 14.21 -1.04
C PRO A 278 1.33 15.66 -1.23
N ALA A 279 1.63 16.54 -0.27
CA ALA A 279 1.28 17.95 -0.33
C ALA A 279 2.02 18.65 -1.48
N SER A 280 3.34 18.54 -1.48
CA SER A 280 4.22 19.13 -2.49
C SER A 280 3.95 18.56 -3.89
N ALA A 281 3.80 17.23 -4.01
CA ALA A 281 3.58 16.55 -5.29
C ALA A 281 2.24 16.95 -5.94
N LEU A 282 1.22 17.21 -5.14
CA LEU A 282 -0.11 17.62 -5.62
C LEU A 282 -0.32 19.15 -5.61
N LYS A 283 0.69 19.93 -5.19
CA LYS A 283 0.65 21.40 -5.09
C LYS A 283 -0.48 21.89 -4.17
N ILE A 284 -0.65 21.21 -3.04
CA ILE A 284 -1.69 21.49 -2.04
C ILE A 284 -1.09 22.35 -0.92
N LYS A 285 -1.78 23.43 -0.54
CA LYS A 285 -1.47 24.17 0.69
C LYS A 285 -1.83 23.31 1.89
N THR A 286 -1.02 23.39 2.95
CA THR A 286 -1.22 22.58 4.15
C THR A 286 -1.25 23.45 5.40
N ALA A 287 -2.32 23.34 6.18
CA ALA A 287 -2.33 23.78 7.58
C ALA A 287 -1.63 22.74 8.45
N ASN A 288 -1.83 21.45 8.14
CA ASN A 288 -1.24 20.31 8.83
C ASN A 288 -0.42 19.49 7.83
N PRO A 289 0.87 19.81 7.61
CA PRO A 289 1.69 19.07 6.66
C PRO A 289 1.87 17.60 7.09
N PRO A 290 1.93 16.64 6.14
CA PRO A 290 2.15 15.25 6.48
C PRO A 290 3.56 15.04 7.03
N LEU A 291 3.68 14.19 8.06
CA LEU A 291 4.97 13.79 8.60
C LEU A 291 5.59 12.72 7.71
N ILE A 292 6.60 13.11 6.93
CA ILE A 292 7.31 12.19 6.04
C ILE A 292 8.46 11.50 6.80
N HIS A 293 8.37 10.19 6.94
CA HIS A 293 9.34 9.34 7.64
C HIS A 293 10.05 8.41 6.65
N ARG A 294 11.38 8.50 6.61
CA ARG A 294 12.20 7.66 5.73
C ARG A 294 12.97 6.64 6.56
N ILE A 295 12.54 5.38 6.49
CA ILE A 295 13.12 4.29 7.28
C ILE A 295 13.94 3.34 6.40
N ARG A 296 14.68 2.44 7.06
CA ARG A 296 15.48 1.41 6.39
C ARG A 296 15.10 0.05 6.95
N PHE A 297 14.49 -0.82 6.15
CA PHE A 297 14.02 -2.13 6.62
C PHE A 297 15.11 -3.02 7.26
N LYS A 298 16.39 -2.84 6.92
CA LYS A 298 17.49 -3.52 7.61
C LYS A 298 17.60 -3.20 9.11
N ASN A 299 17.06 -2.05 9.53
CA ASN A 299 16.99 -1.61 10.93
C ASN A 299 15.69 -2.05 11.62
N VAL A 300 14.68 -2.53 10.86
CA VAL A 300 13.37 -2.96 11.36
C VAL A 300 13.31 -4.49 11.48
N HIS A 301 13.85 -5.18 10.48
CA HIS A 301 13.75 -6.63 10.35
C HIS A 301 15.11 -7.32 10.49
N SER A 302 15.07 -8.61 10.79
CA SER A 302 16.25 -9.47 10.79
C SER A 302 16.90 -9.51 9.42
N GLU A 303 18.22 -9.79 9.39
CA GLU A 303 18.93 -9.93 8.12
C GLU A 303 18.36 -11.03 7.25
N ASN A 304 17.95 -12.16 7.84
CA ASN A 304 17.37 -13.28 7.12
C ASN A 304 16.05 -12.88 6.43
N ARG A 305 15.14 -12.19 7.14
CA ARG A 305 13.89 -11.67 6.55
C ARG A 305 14.19 -10.68 5.43
N TYR A 306 15.10 -9.74 5.66
CA TYR A 306 15.48 -8.74 4.66
C TYR A 306 16.11 -9.36 3.40
N LYS A 307 17.06 -10.30 3.55
CA LYS A 307 17.70 -11.01 2.44
C LYS A 307 16.68 -11.78 1.58
N ARG A 308 15.70 -12.44 2.21
CA ARG A 308 14.62 -13.16 1.51
C ARG A 308 13.72 -12.23 0.69
N SER A 309 13.48 -11.00 1.17
CA SER A 309 12.64 -10.03 0.46
C SER A 309 13.39 -9.25 -0.63
N LYS A 310 14.72 -9.11 -0.58
CA LYS A 310 15.49 -8.23 -1.48
C LYS A 310 15.32 -8.51 -2.98
N GLY A 311 15.05 -9.76 -3.36
CA GLY A 311 14.85 -10.17 -4.76
C GLY A 311 13.39 -10.15 -5.23
N ASN A 312 12.44 -9.77 -4.37
CA ASN A 312 11.02 -9.79 -4.69
C ASN A 312 10.37 -8.49 -4.24
N PHE A 313 9.99 -7.65 -5.22
CA PHE A 313 9.45 -6.31 -4.97
C PHE A 313 8.19 -6.35 -4.08
N PHE A 314 7.31 -7.33 -4.26
CA PHE A 314 6.10 -7.49 -3.45
C PHE A 314 6.42 -7.91 -2.02
N LEU A 315 7.33 -8.87 -1.83
CA LEU A 315 7.76 -9.25 -0.48
C LEU A 315 8.49 -8.11 0.24
N MET A 316 9.22 -7.27 -0.49
CA MET A 316 9.82 -6.05 0.05
C MET A 316 8.74 -5.04 0.45
N HIS A 317 7.75 -4.81 -0.40
CA HIS A 317 6.64 -3.89 -0.15
C HIS A 317 5.73 -4.35 1.01
N LEU A 318 5.56 -5.66 1.21
CA LEU A 318 4.80 -6.22 2.33
C LEU A 318 5.54 -6.16 3.68
N LEU A 319 6.82 -5.74 3.71
CA LEU A 319 7.55 -5.62 4.97
C LEU A 319 6.98 -4.54 5.89
N TYR A 320 6.35 -3.49 5.35
CA TYR A 320 5.68 -2.47 6.18
C TYR A 320 4.68 -3.09 7.16
N VAL A 321 3.89 -4.08 6.71
CA VAL A 321 2.84 -4.70 7.53
C VAL A 321 3.33 -5.93 8.31
N ARG A 322 4.63 -6.23 8.25
CA ARG A 322 5.26 -7.26 9.09
C ARG A 322 5.70 -6.62 10.40
N GLY A 323 5.68 -7.40 11.48
CA GLY A 323 6.10 -6.87 12.78
C GLY A 323 7.60 -6.60 12.78
N ALA A 324 8.00 -5.60 13.56
CA ALA A 324 9.42 -5.29 13.77
C ALA A 324 10.10 -6.43 14.53
N GLU A 325 11.34 -6.75 14.15
CA GLU A 325 12.19 -7.73 14.85
C GLU A 325 13.34 -7.06 15.61
N LYS A 326 13.44 -5.73 15.52
CA LYS A 326 14.46 -4.90 16.14
C LYS A 326 13.79 -3.64 16.68
N LYS A 327 14.21 -3.18 17.87
CA LYS A 327 13.74 -1.90 18.43
C LYS A 327 14.16 -0.77 17.50
N ASN A 328 13.18 -0.04 17.00
CA ASN A 328 13.39 1.00 16.01
C ASN A 328 12.21 1.98 16.01
N PHE A 329 12.32 3.06 15.25
CA PHE A 329 11.28 4.09 15.15
C PHE A 329 9.98 3.63 14.45
N TYR A 330 10.07 2.69 13.52
CA TYR A 330 8.92 2.10 12.84
C TYR A 330 8.56 0.74 13.41
N ASP A 331 7.47 0.69 14.16
CA ASP A 331 6.92 -0.56 14.66
C ASP A 331 5.40 -0.52 14.63
N LEU A 332 4.83 -1.14 13.59
CA LEU A 332 3.38 -1.23 13.42
C LEU A 332 2.69 -1.92 14.60
N GLY A 333 3.36 -2.87 15.26
CA GLY A 333 2.81 -3.50 16.45
C GLY A 333 2.70 -2.50 17.61
N MET A 334 3.76 -1.71 17.82
CA MET A 334 3.76 -0.66 18.85
C MET A 334 2.73 0.44 18.57
N PHE A 335 2.57 0.82 17.30
CA PHE A 335 1.59 1.84 16.93
C PHE A 335 0.15 1.44 17.22
N LEU A 336 -0.16 0.13 17.15
CA LEU A 336 -1.55 -0.35 17.28
C LEU A 336 -1.85 -1.01 18.63
N HIS A 337 -0.83 -1.54 19.29
CA HIS A 337 -0.97 -2.35 20.50
C HIS A 337 -0.11 -1.88 21.67
N GLY A 338 0.72 -0.86 21.46
CA GLY A 338 1.51 -0.25 22.52
C GLY A 338 0.66 0.61 23.47
N PRO A 339 1.25 1.05 24.59
CA PRO A 339 0.57 1.89 25.57
C PRO A 339 0.73 3.40 25.31
N PHE A 340 1.14 3.80 24.10
CA PHE A 340 1.43 5.20 23.76
C PHE A 340 0.52 5.70 22.66
N PHE A 341 0.16 6.98 22.74
CA PHE A 341 -0.55 7.63 21.66
C PHE A 341 0.32 7.67 20.41
N PHE A 342 -0.25 7.37 19.25
CA PHE A 342 0.47 7.39 17.99
C PHE A 342 1.09 8.76 17.70
N ARG A 343 0.37 9.85 17.99
CA ARG A 343 0.87 11.22 17.85
C ARG A 343 2.14 11.47 18.66
N GLU A 344 2.20 10.95 19.87
CA GLU A 344 3.35 11.09 20.75
C GLU A 344 4.57 10.36 20.18
N LEU A 345 4.38 9.12 19.70
CA LEU A 345 5.44 8.36 19.03
C LEU A 345 6.01 9.10 17.81
N MET A 346 5.15 9.75 17.02
CA MET A 346 5.57 10.46 15.81
C MET A 346 6.25 11.81 16.06
N THR A 347 6.03 12.40 17.23
CA THR A 347 6.50 13.76 17.57
C THR A 347 7.58 13.74 18.64
N ALA A 348 7.27 13.34 19.87
CA ALA A 348 8.19 13.34 21.00
C ALA A 348 9.31 12.29 20.87
N TYR A 349 9.00 11.13 20.26
CA TYR A 349 9.94 10.02 20.07
C TYR A 349 10.39 9.87 18.62
N LYS A 350 10.35 10.95 17.84
CA LYS A 350 10.78 10.95 16.44
C LYS A 350 12.18 10.34 16.28
N ASP A 351 12.29 9.42 15.31
CA ASP A 351 13.52 8.69 14.96
C ASP A 351 14.12 7.82 16.09
N LYS A 352 13.37 7.60 17.19
CA LYS A 352 13.75 6.74 18.32
C LYS A 352 12.78 5.57 18.45
N ALA A 353 13.26 4.47 19.06
CA ALA A 353 12.35 3.40 19.46
C ALA A 353 11.37 3.89 20.53
N ALA A 354 10.21 3.23 20.63
CA ALA A 354 9.25 3.52 21.67
C ALA A 354 9.88 3.37 23.06
N PRO A 355 9.48 4.21 24.04
CA PRO A 355 10.18 4.35 25.30
C PRO A 355 9.81 3.24 26.29
N LEU A 356 9.84 1.97 25.89
CA LEU A 356 9.82 0.85 26.84
C LEU A 356 11.24 0.39 27.13
N ASP A 357 11.48 -0.05 28.36
CA ASP A 357 12.77 -0.64 28.75
C ASP A 357 13.02 -2.01 28.11
N GLU A 358 14.12 -2.67 28.47
CA GLU A 358 14.45 -4.00 27.95
C GLU A 358 13.44 -5.08 28.37
N GLU A 359 12.77 -4.89 29.50
CA GLU A 359 11.74 -5.78 30.02
C GLU A 359 10.32 -5.40 29.53
N GLY A 360 10.21 -4.41 28.64
CA GLY A 360 8.92 -3.96 28.09
C GLY A 360 8.08 -3.13 29.06
N ARG A 361 8.68 -2.56 30.10
CA ARG A 361 7.98 -1.74 31.11
C ARG A 361 7.89 -0.28 30.70
N LEU A 362 6.84 0.37 31.17
CA LEU A 362 6.69 1.82 31.09
C LEU A 362 7.81 2.53 31.89
N PRO A 363 8.34 3.65 31.40
CA PRO A 363 9.21 4.55 32.17
C PRO A 363 8.49 5.06 33.41
N VAL A 364 9.26 5.45 34.44
CA VAL A 364 8.73 5.92 35.73
C VAL A 364 7.70 7.06 35.55
N GLN A 365 7.98 8.00 34.65
CA GLN A 365 7.09 9.14 34.34
C GLN A 365 5.69 8.74 33.83
N TYR A 366 5.50 7.55 33.24
CA TYR A 366 4.19 7.04 32.81
C TYR A 366 3.50 6.19 33.88
N ARG A 367 4.24 5.69 34.88
CA ARG A 367 3.67 4.86 35.96
C ARG A 367 2.95 5.68 37.03
N GLU A 368 3.27 6.97 37.14
CA GLU A 368 2.61 7.88 38.10
C GLU A 368 1.30 8.47 37.54
N ALA A 369 1.04 8.31 36.24
CA ALA A 369 -0.14 8.82 35.54
C ALA A 369 -1.14 7.73 35.11
N ALA A 370 -0.79 6.45 35.27
CA ALA A 370 -1.61 5.28 34.97
C ALA A 370 -2.17 4.67 36.26
#